data_AF-A0A9X3BAE2-F1
#
_entry.id   AF-A0A9X3BAE2-F1
#
_cell.length_a   1.000
_cell.length_b   1.000
_cell.length_c   1.000
_cell.angle_alpha   90.00
_cell.angle_beta   90.00
_cell.angle_gamma   90.00
#
_symmetry.space_group_name_H-M   'P 1'
#
loop_
_entity.id
_entity.type
_entity.pdbx_description
1 polymer ?
#
loop_
_entity_poly.entity_id
_entity_poly.type
_entity_poly.pdbx_seq_one_letter_code
_entity_poly.pdbx_strand_id
1 'polypeptide(L)' 'MKMKIERFIVFFFLLTCISASAQNKATVTKSQYKEYHVSVNGSDSNDGSLASPLKTITAASNLAMPGDLVTVHAGI' A
#
# COMPACT_ATOMS: atom_id res chain seq x y z
N MET A 1 3.07 38.67 -37.37
CA MET A 1 2.35 37.85 -36.36
C MET A 1 3.16 36.60 -36.03
N LYS A 2 4.34 36.72 -35.36
CA LYS A 2 5.26 35.59 -35.08
C LYS A 2 5.55 35.36 -33.59
N MET A 3 5.00 36.17 -32.69
CA MET A 3 5.31 36.14 -31.24
C MET A 3 4.21 35.50 -30.36
N LYS A 4 3.27 34.74 -30.94
CA LYS A 4 2.16 34.11 -30.21
C LYS A 4 2.28 32.58 -30.13
N ILE A 5 3.00 31.95 -31.06
CA ILE A 5 3.16 30.49 -31.12
C ILE A 5 4.16 29.99 -30.06
N GLU A 6 5.31 30.67 -29.89
CA GLU A 6 6.34 30.31 -28.90
C GLU A 6 5.80 30.36 -27.46
N ARG A 7 5.00 31.38 -27.15
CA ARG A 7 4.37 31.55 -25.82
C ARG A 7 3.28 30.51 -25.56
N PHE A 8 2.64 29.97 -26.59
CA PHE A 8 1.60 28.94 -26.45
C PHE A 8 2.20 27.54 -26.28
N ILE A 9 3.31 27.25 -26.96
CA ILE A 9 4.07 26.00 -26.82
C ILE A 9 4.68 25.89 -25.41
N VAL A 10 5.26 26.98 -24.88
CA VAL A 10 5.81 27.01 -23.53
C VAL A 10 4.71 26.84 -22.47
N PHE A 11 3.51 27.39 -22.69
CA PHE A 11 2.38 27.26 -21.75
C PHE A 11 1.80 25.83 -21.73
N PHE A 12 1.76 25.16 -22.89
CA PHE A 12 1.35 23.75 -22.97
C PHE A 12 2.36 22.82 -22.30
N PHE A 13 3.66 23.11 -22.44
CA PHE A 13 4.75 22.33 -21.82
C PHE A 13 4.87 22.55 -20.30
N LEU A 14 4.41 23.70 -19.80
CA LEU A 14 4.33 24.00 -18.35
C LEU A 14 3.12 23.33 -17.68
N LEU A 15 2.05 23.07 -18.44
CA LEU A 15 0.83 22.43 -17.93
C LEU A 15 0.97 20.91 -17.79
N THR A 16 1.86 20.27 -18.56
CA THR A 16 2.09 18.82 -18.50
C THR A 16 2.98 18.37 -17.33
N CYS A 17 3.67 19.29 -16.66
CA CYS A 17 4.63 18.96 -15.60
C CYS A 17 4.07 19.11 -14.17
N ILE A 18 2.82 19.57 -14.00
CA ILE A 18 2.21 19.74 -12.66
C ILE A 18 1.62 18.41 -12.12
N SER A 19 1.39 17.41 -12.98
CA SER A 19 0.99 16.06 -12.52
C SER A 19 2.18 15.17 -12.14
N ALA A 20 3.42 15.67 -12.23
CA ALA A 20 4.58 15.01 -11.62
C ALA A 20 4.55 15.24 -10.10
N SER A 21 3.46 14.83 -9.44
CA SER A 21 3.48 14.52 -8.03
C SER A 21 4.57 13.45 -7.85
N ALA A 22 5.65 13.85 -7.20
CA ALA A 22 6.77 13.00 -6.87
C ALA A 22 6.26 11.79 -6.09
N GLN A 23 6.02 10.68 -6.78
CA GLN A 23 5.80 9.40 -6.14
C GLN A 23 7.17 8.92 -5.64
N ASN A 24 7.62 9.47 -4.50
CA ASN A 24 8.46 8.72 -3.56
C ASN A 24 7.60 7.61 -2.93
N LYS A 25 7.06 6.73 -3.78
CA LYS A 25 6.52 5.48 -3.32
C LYS A 25 7.74 4.59 -3.23
N ALA A 26 8.32 4.50 -2.03
CA ALA A 26 9.26 3.45 -1.72
C ALA A 26 8.60 2.15 -2.20
N THR A 27 9.11 1.60 -3.29
CA THR A 27 8.69 0.33 -3.84
C THR A 27 9.08 -0.68 -2.79
N VAL A 28 8.20 -0.89 -1.80
CA VAL A 28 8.25 -2.06 -0.96
C VAL A 28 8.11 -3.19 -1.96
N THR A 29 9.23 -3.84 -2.27
CA THR A 29 9.25 -5.11 -2.98
C THR A 29 8.16 -5.94 -2.34
N LYS A 30 7.06 -6.14 -3.08
CA LYS A 30 5.91 -6.91 -2.60
C LYS A 30 6.51 -8.19 -2.04
N SER A 31 6.34 -8.40 -0.74
CA SER A 31 6.89 -9.56 -0.06
C SER A 31 6.50 -10.80 -0.88
N GLN A 32 7.46 -11.71 -1.08
CA GLN A 32 7.20 -12.99 -1.74
C GLN A 32 6.21 -13.85 -0.94
N TYR A 33 5.92 -13.44 0.30
CA TYR A 33 4.98 -14.06 1.21
C TYR A 33 3.89 -13.07 1.66
N LYS A 34 2.73 -13.59 2.07
CA LYS A 34 1.68 -12.78 2.68
C LYS A 34 1.92 -12.70 4.19
N GLU A 35 1.79 -11.51 4.74
CA GLU A 35 1.84 -11.29 6.19
C GLU A 35 0.41 -11.15 6.73
N TYR A 36 0.12 -11.92 7.78
CA TYR A 36 -1.13 -11.86 8.53
C TYR A 36 -0.86 -11.32 9.93
N HIS A 37 -1.61 -10.32 10.33
CA HIS A 37 -1.53 -9.72 11.66
C HIS A 37 -2.64 -10.25 12.55
N VAL A 38 -2.29 -10.58 13.80
CA VAL A 38 -3.23 -11.01 14.84
C VAL A 38 -3.16 -10.04 16.02
N SER A 39 -4.30 -9.57 16.51
CA SER A 39 -4.40 -8.66 17.64
C SER A 39 -5.62 -8.97 18.48
N VAL A 40 -5.52 -8.76 19.80
CA VAL A 40 -6.60 -9.00 20.77
C VAL A 40 -7.87 -8.17 20.44
N ASN A 41 -7.67 -6.98 19.87
CA ASN A 41 -8.74 -6.07 19.46
C ASN A 41 -9.21 -6.28 18.00
N GLY A 42 -8.69 -7.31 17.32
CA GLY A 42 -9.05 -7.64 15.94
C GLY A 42 -10.38 -8.39 15.81
N SER A 43 -10.66 -8.85 14.58
CA SER A 43 -11.82 -9.70 14.26
C SER A 43 -11.42 -10.78 13.26
N ASP A 44 -11.89 -12.01 13.43
CA ASP A 44 -11.63 -13.12 12.48
C ASP A 44 -12.38 -12.96 11.14
N SER A 45 -13.28 -11.97 11.05
CA SER A 45 -13.88 -11.53 9.78
C SER A 45 -12.98 -10.60 8.97
N ASN A 46 -11.87 -10.12 9.54
CA ASN A 46 -10.94 -9.22 8.86
C ASN A 46 -10.06 -9.98 7.86
N ASP A 47 -9.39 -9.25 6.98
CA ASP A 47 -8.50 -9.81 5.97
C ASP A 47 -7.11 -10.19 6.52
N GLY A 48 -6.80 -9.80 7.76
CA GLY A 48 -5.51 -10.02 8.42
C GLY A 48 -4.41 -9.06 8.01
N SER A 49 -4.75 -7.95 7.35
CA SER A 49 -3.79 -6.87 7.12
C SER A 49 -3.39 -6.15 8.42
N LEU A 50 -2.33 -5.35 8.38
CA LEU A 50 -1.92 -4.53 9.53
C LEU A 50 -3.00 -3.54 9.97
N ALA A 51 -3.80 -3.03 9.03
CA ALA A 51 -4.90 -2.12 9.30
C ALA A 51 -6.14 -2.83 9.87
N SER A 52 -6.36 -4.09 9.49
CA SER A 52 -7.49 -4.91 9.91
C SER A 52 -6.99 -6.30 10.35
N PRO A 53 -6.40 -6.40 11.56
CA PRO A 53 -5.84 -7.66 12.04
C PRO A 53 -6.92 -8.68 12.40
N LEU A 54 -6.58 -9.96 12.29
CA LEU A 54 -7.38 -11.07 12.79
C LEU A 54 -7.41 -11.09 14.31
N LYS A 55 -8.40 -11.74 14.92
CA LYS A 55 -8.49 -11.84 16.37
C LYS A 55 -7.72 -13.03 16.92
N THR A 56 -7.77 -14.16 16.20
CA THR A 56 -7.22 -15.43 16.67
C THR A 56 -6.08 -15.94 15.77
N ILE A 57 -5.16 -16.68 16.40
CA ILE A 57 -4.07 -17.36 15.68
C ILE A 57 -4.64 -18.44 14.76
N THR A 58 -5.71 -19.12 15.16
CA THR A 58 -6.38 -20.14 14.35
C THR A 58 -6.91 -19.57 13.04
N ALA A 59 -7.55 -18.40 13.07
CA ALA A 59 -8.02 -17.74 11.84
C ALA A 59 -6.86 -17.43 10.89
N ALA A 60 -5.74 -16.91 11.41
CA ALA A 60 -4.54 -16.67 10.60
C ALA A 60 -3.96 -17.97 10.03
N SER A 61 -3.87 -19.03 10.86
CA SER A 61 -3.34 -20.33 10.43
C SER A 61 -4.19 -20.99 9.34
N ASN A 62 -5.50 -20.76 9.32
CA ASN A 62 -6.38 -21.29 8.28
C ASN A 62 -6.20 -20.57 6.93
N LEU A 63 -5.75 -19.32 6.95
CA LEU A 63 -5.53 -18.50 5.76
C LEU A 63 -4.09 -18.55 5.25
N ALA A 64 -3.14 -18.87 6.13
CA ALA A 64 -1.72 -18.91 5.81
C ALA A 64 -1.39 -20.08 4.87
N MET A 65 -0.62 -19.78 3.83
CA MET A 65 0.02 -20.75 2.96
C MET A 65 1.49 -20.94 3.36
N PRO A 66 2.16 -22.02 2.92
CA PRO A 66 3.58 -22.20 3.16
C PRO A 66 4.40 -21.00 2.69
N GLY A 67 5.21 -20.44 3.58
CA GLY A 67 6.01 -19.24 3.34
C GLY A 67 5.40 -17.96 3.89
N ASP A 68 4.11 -17.93 4.22
CA ASP A 68 3.45 -16.78 4.85
C ASP A 68 3.97 -16.53 6.27
N LEU A 69 3.85 -15.27 6.70
CA LEU A 69 4.25 -14.82 8.03
C LEU A 69 3.01 -14.47 8.85
N VAL A 70 2.95 -14.95 10.09
CA VAL A 70 1.91 -14.55 11.04
C VAL A 70 2.54 -13.73 12.16
N THR A 71 2.22 -12.44 12.22
CA THR A 71 2.72 -11.50 13.22
C THR A 71 1.66 -11.30 14.31
N VAL A 72 1.96 -11.74 15.53
CA VAL A 72 1.06 -11.57 16.68
C VAL A 72 1.47 -10.32 17.45
N HIS A 73 0.55 -9.37 17.58
CA HIS A 73 0.74 -8.17 18.39
C HIS A 73 0.64 -8.51 19.87
N ALA A 74 1.39 -7.79 20.70
CA ALA A 74 1.35 -7.97 22.14
C ALA A 74 -0.09 -7.80 22.68
N GLY A 75 -0.46 -8.67 23.63
CA GLY A 75 -1.74 -8.63 24.32
C GLY A 75 -1.59 -8.20 25.78
N ILE A 76 -2.73 -7.86 26.38
CA ILE A 76 -2.91 -7.56 27.82
C ILE A 76 -3.30 -8.81 28.59
#